data_AF-A0A9D5X8T4-F1
#
_entry.id   AF-A0A9D5X8T4-F1
#
_cell.length_a   1.000
_cell.length_b   1.000
_cell.length_c   1.000
_cell.angle_alpha   90.00
_cell.angle_beta   90.00
_cell.angle_gamma   90.00
#
_symmetry.space_group_name_H-M   'P 1'
#
loop_
_entity.id
_entity.type
_entity.pdbx_description
1 polymer ?
#
loop_
_entity_poly.entity_id
_entity_poly.type
_entity_poly.pdbx_seq_one_letter_code
_entity_poly.pdbx_strand_id
1 'polypeptide(L)'
;MTINLDLLLKAYASGIFPMSDARDDPETFWVEPKTRAVLPLDGFHMSRSLRKTIRSDRFLVTADTAFADVIAICAESASDRQETWINAEIEEAFCALHEQGHAHSIECWTMDDEGHKTLVGGLYGLEIGGAFCGESMFSRASDASKVALAWLVARLIVGGYKLLDCQFMTDHLASLGAIEISQEEYIKRLRAAQMPYSPVFAEIRSSSVSTASGAARGAVSGTGRTAGGEVGTGATRGVVGTGSTVPDPAVPLVSPPSFSALDGLLPRLEEDERGSVASTPSGASASPGKLISQLLTQTS
;
A
#
# COMPACT_ATOMS: atom_id res chain seq x y z
N MET A 1 26.93 -4.18 -18.58
CA MET A 1 26.86 -5.67 -18.64
C MET A 1 25.37 -5.96 -18.56
N THR A 2 24.87 -7.06 -17.99
CA THR A 2 23.45 -7.13 -17.61
C THR A 2 23.40 -7.36 -16.12
N ILE A 3 22.60 -6.58 -15.39
CA ILE A 3 22.43 -6.74 -13.94
C ILE A 3 21.87 -8.14 -13.70
N ASN A 4 22.54 -8.92 -12.85
CA ASN A 4 22.03 -10.21 -12.44
C ASN A 4 20.76 -10.02 -11.58
N LEU A 5 19.62 -10.56 -12.03
CA LEU A 5 18.31 -10.33 -11.41
C LEU A 5 18.23 -10.89 -9.98
N ASP A 6 18.82 -12.05 -9.71
CA ASP A 6 18.88 -12.62 -8.35
C ASP A 6 19.68 -11.73 -7.41
N LEU A 7 20.78 -11.15 -7.90
CA LEU A 7 21.58 -10.18 -7.15
C LEU A 7 20.77 -8.91 -6.88
N LEU A 8 20.02 -8.42 -7.88
CA LEU A 8 19.16 -7.26 -7.74
C LEU A 8 18.10 -7.47 -6.65
N LEU A 9 17.37 -8.59 -6.69
CA LEU A 9 16.39 -8.96 -5.66
C LEU A 9 17.03 -9.06 -4.26
N LYS A 10 18.23 -9.67 -4.16
CA LYS A 10 18.97 -9.75 -2.89
C LYS A 10 19.43 -8.39 -2.38
N ALA A 11 19.84 -7.49 -3.27
CA ALA A 11 20.21 -6.12 -2.93
C ALA A 11 18.99 -5.39 -2.35
N TYR A 12 17.84 -5.44 -3.01
CA TYR A 12 16.60 -4.84 -2.51
C TYR A 12 16.14 -5.43 -1.18
N ALA A 13 16.22 -6.76 -1.02
CA ALA A 13 15.94 -7.42 0.26
C ALA A 13 16.89 -7.00 1.40
N SER A 14 18.05 -6.44 1.04
CA SER A 14 19.05 -5.88 1.96
C SER A 14 19.00 -4.36 2.06
N GLY A 15 18.04 -3.69 1.40
CA GLY A 15 17.87 -2.24 1.41
C GLY A 15 18.79 -1.46 0.47
N ILE A 16 19.41 -2.15 -0.49
CA ILE A 16 20.35 -1.59 -1.47
C ILE A 16 19.67 -1.56 -2.84
N PHE A 17 19.89 -0.52 -3.63
CA PHE A 17 19.29 -0.35 -4.96
C PHE A 17 20.34 0.17 -5.97
N PRO A 18 20.20 -0.15 -7.27
CA PRO A 18 21.10 0.32 -8.31
C PRO A 18 20.80 1.77 -8.74
N MET A 19 21.83 2.50 -9.16
CA MET A 19 21.72 3.77 -9.87
C MET A 19 22.86 3.89 -10.90
N SER A 20 22.66 4.71 -11.94
CA SER A 20 23.73 5.20 -12.82
C SER A 20 23.89 6.72 -12.68
N ASP A 21 24.98 7.29 -13.19
CA ASP A 21 25.15 8.75 -13.19
C ASP A 21 24.33 9.41 -14.31
N ALA A 22 24.16 8.73 -15.45
CA ALA A 22 23.40 9.22 -16.60
C ALA A 22 22.65 8.12 -17.35
N ARG A 23 21.79 8.51 -18.29
CA ARG A 23 21.00 7.62 -19.15
C ARG A 23 21.88 6.73 -20.05
N ASP A 24 22.94 7.30 -20.60
CA ASP A 24 23.89 6.64 -21.50
C ASP A 24 25.13 6.10 -20.78
N ASP A 25 25.15 6.16 -19.44
CA ASP A 25 26.21 5.62 -18.62
C ASP A 25 26.21 4.08 -18.71
N PRO A 26 27.32 3.45 -19.15
CA PRO A 26 27.43 2.00 -19.22
C PRO A 26 27.62 1.33 -17.86
N GLU A 27 27.84 2.09 -16.78
CA GLU A 27 28.08 1.57 -15.44
C GLU A 27 26.87 1.79 -14.52
N THR A 28 26.74 0.89 -13.54
CA THR A 28 25.72 0.96 -12.49
C THR A 28 26.40 0.69 -11.17
N PHE A 29 26.07 1.50 -10.16
CA PHE A 29 26.58 1.37 -8.81
C PHE A 29 25.45 1.13 -7.82
N TRP A 30 25.81 0.58 -6.66
CA TRP A 30 24.87 0.22 -5.61
C TRP A 30 24.83 1.30 -4.54
N VAL A 31 23.63 1.68 -4.12
CA VAL A 31 23.41 2.78 -3.19
C VAL A 31 22.78 2.28 -1.90
N GLU A 32 23.37 2.70 -0.78
CA GLU A 32 22.89 2.41 0.58
C GLU A 32 22.87 3.71 1.40
N PRO A 33 21.76 4.47 1.39
CA PRO A 33 21.67 5.76 2.06
C PRO A 33 21.69 5.64 3.59
N LYS A 34 22.35 6.59 4.27
CA LYS A 34 22.31 6.70 5.75
C LYS A 34 20.93 7.10 6.29
N THR A 35 20.17 7.84 5.46
CA THR A 35 18.80 8.28 5.71
C THR A 35 17.95 7.77 4.57
N ARG A 36 16.79 7.20 4.87
CA ARG A 36 15.86 6.64 3.89
C ARG A 36 14.52 7.35 3.98
N ALA A 37 13.96 7.72 2.83
CA ALA A 37 12.58 8.20 2.75
C ALA A 37 11.62 7.02 2.64
N VAL A 38 10.55 7.06 3.43
CA VAL A 38 9.43 6.11 3.38
C VAL A 38 8.12 6.88 3.37
N LEU A 39 7.09 6.31 2.75
CA LEU A 39 5.74 6.83 2.82
C LEU A 39 4.90 5.93 3.73
N PRO A 40 4.59 6.36 4.97
CA PRO A 40 3.73 5.58 5.85
C PRO A 40 2.36 5.38 5.19
N LEU A 41 1.87 4.14 5.14
CA LEU A 41 0.60 3.83 4.47
C LEU A 41 -0.61 4.47 5.20
N ASP A 42 -0.50 4.65 6.50
CA ASP A 42 -1.42 5.41 7.36
C ASP A 42 -1.07 6.92 7.45
N GLY A 43 0.02 7.35 6.82
CA GLY A 43 0.48 8.74 6.82
C GLY A 43 0.29 9.48 5.49
N PHE A 44 -0.36 8.86 4.49
CA PHE A 44 -0.54 9.48 3.18
C PHE A 44 -1.36 10.78 3.26
N HIS A 45 -0.73 11.90 2.94
CA HIS A 45 -1.39 13.20 2.97
C HIS A 45 -2.16 13.47 1.68
N MET A 46 -3.46 13.12 1.69
CA MET A 46 -4.36 13.44 0.59
C MET A 46 -4.99 14.83 0.74
N SER A 47 -4.41 15.81 0.05
CA SER A 47 -4.92 17.18 0.03
C SER A 47 -6.37 17.26 -0.48
N ARG A 48 -7.06 18.37 -0.18
CA ARG A 48 -8.46 18.57 -0.62
C ARG A 48 -8.59 18.59 -2.16
N SER A 49 -7.61 19.16 -2.87
CA SER A 49 -7.62 19.19 -4.33
C SER A 49 -7.36 17.80 -4.91
N LEU A 50 -6.36 17.09 -4.39
CA LEU A 50 -6.06 15.72 -4.84
C LEU A 50 -7.26 14.78 -4.63
N ARG A 51 -7.92 14.88 -3.47
CA ARG A 51 -9.15 14.14 -3.19
C ARG A 51 -10.23 14.39 -4.25
N LYS A 52 -10.41 15.63 -4.70
CA LYS A 52 -11.37 15.98 -5.76
C LYS A 52 -10.96 15.37 -7.10
N THR A 53 -9.67 15.44 -7.45
CA THR A 53 -9.12 14.85 -8.68
C THR A 53 -9.33 13.34 -8.72
N ILE A 54 -9.05 12.62 -7.62
CA ILE A 54 -9.24 11.18 -7.54
C ILE A 54 -10.73 10.83 -7.71
N ARG A 55 -11.62 11.52 -6.99
CA ARG A 55 -13.07 11.27 -7.03
C ARG A 55 -13.76 11.62 -8.36
N SER A 56 -13.08 12.35 -9.24
CA SER A 56 -13.65 12.70 -10.54
C SER A 56 -13.43 11.62 -11.59
N ASP A 57 -12.61 10.60 -11.29
CA ASP A 57 -12.27 9.50 -12.21
C ASP A 57 -11.85 9.99 -13.60
N ARG A 58 -11.20 11.16 -13.64
CA ARG A 58 -10.77 11.80 -14.91
C ARG A 58 -9.59 11.06 -15.56
N PHE A 59 -8.95 10.19 -14.81
CA PHE A 59 -7.93 9.29 -15.29
C PHE A 59 -8.48 7.87 -15.20
N LEU A 60 -8.37 7.12 -16.29
CA LEU A 60 -8.42 5.66 -16.21
C LEU A 60 -7.12 5.21 -15.56
N VAL A 61 -7.19 4.43 -14.48
CA VAL A 61 -6.00 3.92 -13.79
C VAL A 61 -5.93 2.42 -13.94
N THR A 62 -4.76 1.92 -14.33
CA THR A 62 -4.49 0.49 -14.50
C THR A 62 -3.22 0.10 -13.73
N ALA A 63 -2.97 -1.19 -13.61
CA ALA A 63 -1.74 -1.73 -13.07
C ALA A 63 -1.19 -2.79 -14.02
N ASP A 64 0.13 -2.84 -14.18
CA ASP A 64 0.85 -3.87 -14.94
C ASP A 64 0.40 -3.99 -16.42
N THR A 65 -0.14 -2.91 -17.01
CA THR A 65 -0.59 -2.95 -18.41
C THR A 65 0.39 -2.32 -19.41
N ALA A 66 1.32 -1.50 -18.92
CA ALA A 66 2.29 -0.78 -19.75
C ALA A 66 3.60 -0.51 -18.99
N PHE A 67 4.11 -1.50 -18.26
CA PHE A 67 5.31 -1.36 -17.43
C PHE A 67 6.51 -0.81 -18.21
N ALA A 68 6.79 -1.37 -19.39
CA ALA A 68 7.89 -0.95 -20.26
C ALA A 68 7.76 0.54 -20.67
N ASP A 69 6.54 1.00 -20.99
CA ASP A 69 6.32 2.41 -21.33
C ASP A 69 6.52 3.31 -20.11
N VAL A 70 6.09 2.88 -18.92
CA VAL A 70 6.27 3.66 -17.68
C VAL A 70 7.74 3.85 -17.36
N ILE A 71 8.56 2.78 -17.37
CA ILE A 71 9.99 2.90 -17.07
C ILE A 71 10.73 3.69 -18.14
N ALA A 72 10.40 3.50 -19.42
CA ALA A 72 10.99 4.26 -20.52
C ALA A 72 10.72 5.77 -20.35
N ILE A 73 9.50 6.16 -20.01
CA ILE A 73 9.16 7.58 -19.77
C ILE A 73 9.85 8.10 -18.52
N CYS A 74 9.92 7.31 -17.44
CA CYS A 74 10.69 7.67 -16.24
C CYS A 74 12.19 7.88 -16.52
N ALA A 75 12.71 7.25 -17.57
CA ALA A 75 14.09 7.38 -18.01
C ALA A 75 14.32 8.49 -19.05
N GLU A 76 13.29 9.22 -19.46
CA GLU A 76 13.46 10.40 -20.30
C GLU A 76 14.11 11.54 -19.48
N SER A 77 15.04 12.27 -20.11
CA SER A 77 15.49 13.56 -19.56
C SER A 77 14.31 14.55 -19.56
N ALA A 78 14.13 15.26 -18.46
CA ALA A 78 13.13 16.32 -18.33
C ALA A 78 13.81 17.69 -18.23
N SER A 79 13.09 18.77 -18.53
CA SER A 79 13.64 20.13 -18.46
C SER A 79 14.17 20.52 -17.07
N ASP A 80 13.67 19.87 -16.02
CA ASP A 80 14.08 20.00 -14.62
C ASP A 80 15.01 18.87 -14.13
N ARG A 81 15.26 17.85 -14.95
CA ARG A 81 16.18 16.72 -14.70
C ARG A 81 16.97 16.42 -15.98
N GLN A 82 18.07 17.12 -16.16
CA GLN A 82 18.92 16.96 -17.35
C GLN A 82 19.50 15.54 -17.47
N GLU A 83 19.76 14.88 -16.32
CA GLU A 83 20.28 13.52 -16.24
C GLU A 83 19.33 12.64 -15.41
N THR A 84 19.02 11.46 -15.94
CA THR A 84 18.31 10.40 -15.22
C THR A 84 19.30 9.32 -14.79
N TRP A 85 19.03 8.67 -13.66
CA TRP A 85 19.82 7.55 -13.14
C TRP A 85 19.39 6.20 -13.72
N ILE A 86 18.37 6.18 -14.59
CA ILE A 86 17.83 4.97 -15.20
C ILE A 86 18.51 4.78 -16.56
N ASN A 87 19.66 4.11 -16.57
CA ASN A 87 20.29 3.68 -17.82
C ASN A 87 19.58 2.46 -18.45
N ALA A 88 20.06 2.03 -19.61
CA ALA A 88 19.50 0.88 -20.31
C ALA A 88 19.60 -0.43 -19.50
N GLU A 89 20.67 -0.62 -18.72
CA GLU A 89 20.88 -1.86 -17.95
C GLU A 89 19.85 -1.99 -16.81
N ILE A 90 19.54 -0.89 -16.13
CA ILE A 90 18.48 -0.82 -15.11
C ILE A 90 17.11 -1.05 -15.75
N GLU A 91 16.83 -0.40 -16.87
CA GLU A 91 15.55 -0.54 -17.58
C GLU A 91 15.27 -1.99 -18.01
N GLU A 92 16.26 -2.65 -18.62
CA GLU A 92 16.16 -4.04 -19.04
C GLU A 92 15.96 -4.97 -17.83
N ALA A 93 16.69 -4.75 -16.74
CA ALA A 93 16.57 -5.56 -15.54
C ALA A 93 15.18 -5.47 -14.90
N PHE A 94 14.60 -4.26 -14.84
CA PHE A 94 13.26 -4.05 -14.30
C PHE A 94 12.17 -4.61 -15.20
N CYS A 95 12.31 -4.50 -16.53
CA CYS A 95 11.39 -5.17 -17.46
C CYS A 95 11.40 -6.69 -17.26
N ALA A 96 12.58 -7.30 -17.10
CA ALA A 96 12.69 -8.73 -16.83
C ALA A 96 12.11 -9.12 -15.46
N LEU A 97 12.26 -8.27 -14.43
CA LEU A 97 11.63 -8.49 -13.13
C LEU A 97 10.11 -8.34 -13.18
N HIS A 98 9.59 -7.48 -14.05
CA HIS A 98 8.15 -7.37 -14.30
C HIS A 98 7.60 -8.65 -14.92
N GLU A 99 8.27 -9.20 -15.93
CA GLU A 99 7.91 -10.49 -16.54
C GLU A 99 7.93 -11.66 -15.54
N GLN A 100 8.79 -11.58 -14.50
CA GLN A 100 8.84 -12.54 -13.40
C GLN A 100 7.80 -12.28 -12.29
N GLY A 101 7.02 -11.20 -12.40
CA GLY A 101 5.99 -10.83 -11.43
C GLY A 101 6.55 -10.22 -10.13
N HIS A 102 7.75 -9.64 -10.18
CA HIS A 102 8.37 -8.93 -9.05
C HIS A 102 8.25 -7.41 -9.16
N ALA A 103 8.35 -6.86 -10.36
CA ALA A 103 8.22 -5.42 -10.59
C ALA A 103 6.82 -5.08 -11.11
N HIS A 104 6.26 -3.99 -10.60
CA HIS A 104 4.90 -3.60 -10.91
C HIS A 104 4.79 -2.12 -11.22
N SER A 105 3.79 -1.77 -12.03
CA SER A 105 3.49 -0.39 -12.41
C SER A 105 2.05 -0.01 -12.10
N ILE A 106 1.84 1.30 -11.92
CA ILE A 106 0.52 1.93 -11.91
C ILE A 106 0.51 2.98 -13.01
N GLU A 107 -0.47 2.92 -13.90
CA GLU A 107 -0.57 3.80 -15.06
C GLU A 107 -1.81 4.67 -14.99
N CYS A 108 -1.67 5.96 -15.32
CA CYS A 108 -2.78 6.91 -15.46
C CYS A 108 -2.95 7.31 -16.93
N TRP A 109 -4.15 7.08 -17.45
CA TRP A 109 -4.52 7.34 -18.83
C TRP A 109 -5.59 8.42 -18.93
N THR A 110 -5.49 9.27 -19.95
CA THR A 110 -6.62 10.08 -20.42
C THR A 110 -7.25 9.43 -21.64
N MET A 111 -8.56 9.55 -21.77
CA MET A 111 -9.30 9.15 -22.97
C MET A 111 -9.65 10.42 -23.76
N ASP A 112 -9.45 10.41 -25.08
CA ASP A 112 -10.03 11.43 -25.96
C ASP A 112 -11.47 11.07 -26.37
N ASP A 113 -12.14 11.97 -27.08
CA ASP A 113 -13.52 11.79 -27.54
C ASP A 113 -13.66 10.66 -28.59
N GLU A 114 -12.55 10.26 -29.22
CA GLU A 114 -12.47 9.18 -30.20
C GLU A 114 -12.21 7.81 -29.53
N GLY A 115 -11.94 7.79 -28.23
CA GLY A 115 -11.70 6.59 -27.44
C GLY A 115 -10.24 6.14 -27.40
N HIS A 116 -9.28 6.95 -27.85
CA HIS A 116 -7.87 6.65 -27.69
C HIS A 116 -7.39 6.96 -26.27
N LYS A 117 -6.62 6.03 -25.71
CA LYS A 117 -5.96 6.23 -24.42
C LYS A 117 -4.56 6.80 -24.61
N THR A 118 -4.22 7.80 -23.81
CA THR A 118 -2.86 8.39 -23.75
C THR A 118 -2.32 8.24 -22.34
N LEU A 119 -1.10 7.69 -22.21
CA LEU A 119 -0.40 7.54 -20.94
C LEU A 119 0.12 8.91 -20.47
N VAL A 120 -0.44 9.43 -19.37
CA VAL A 120 -0.17 10.79 -18.88
C VAL A 120 0.46 10.86 -17.50
N GLY A 121 0.67 9.73 -16.85
CA GLY A 121 1.39 9.63 -15.59
C GLY A 121 1.48 8.18 -15.15
N GLY A 122 2.36 7.93 -14.20
CA GLY A 122 2.53 6.59 -13.67
C GLY A 122 3.72 6.50 -12.74
N LEU A 123 3.87 5.32 -12.16
CA LEU A 123 5.01 4.95 -11.34
C LEU A 123 5.29 3.47 -11.51
N TYR A 124 6.50 3.06 -11.19
CA TYR A 124 6.85 1.64 -11.08
C TYR A 124 7.64 1.38 -9.81
N GLY A 125 7.69 0.11 -9.41
CA GLY A 125 8.44 -0.31 -8.24
C GLY A 125 8.62 -1.81 -8.17
N LEU A 126 9.29 -2.26 -7.10
CA LEU A 126 9.61 -3.65 -6.86
C LEU A 126 8.94 -4.16 -5.58
N GLU A 127 8.27 -5.31 -5.68
CA GLU A 127 7.74 -6.05 -4.53
C GLU A 127 8.83 -6.90 -3.88
N ILE A 128 8.97 -6.77 -2.55
CA ILE A 128 9.83 -7.62 -1.72
C ILE A 128 9.04 -8.04 -0.48
N GLY A 129 8.31 -9.16 -0.60
CA GLY A 129 7.42 -9.64 0.44
C GLY A 129 6.33 -8.60 0.75
N GLY A 130 6.15 -8.23 2.02
CA GLY A 130 5.21 -7.16 2.42
C GLY A 130 5.75 -5.74 2.25
N ALA A 131 6.84 -5.52 1.51
CA ALA A 131 7.38 -4.21 1.19
C ALA A 131 7.28 -3.90 -0.30
N PHE A 132 7.06 -2.64 -0.64
CA PHE A 132 7.10 -2.14 -2.01
C PHE A 132 8.13 -1.01 -2.11
N CYS A 133 9.14 -1.18 -2.95
CA CYS A 133 10.14 -0.17 -3.27
C CYS A 133 9.69 0.62 -4.49
N GLY A 134 9.16 1.83 -4.30
CA GLY A 134 8.75 2.68 -5.42
C GLY A 134 9.99 3.31 -6.06
N GLU A 135 10.27 3.02 -7.33
CA GLU A 135 11.52 3.41 -7.97
C GLU A 135 11.47 4.82 -8.57
N SER A 136 10.52 5.04 -9.46
CA SER A 136 10.35 6.34 -10.12
C SER A 136 8.90 6.56 -10.50
N MET A 137 8.59 7.81 -10.82
CA MET A 137 7.29 8.24 -11.28
C MET A 137 7.44 9.39 -12.27
N PHE A 138 6.44 9.56 -13.14
CA PHE A 138 6.37 10.66 -14.08
C PHE A 138 4.96 11.25 -14.13
N SER A 139 4.85 12.49 -14.61
CA SER A 139 3.57 13.17 -14.79
C SER A 139 3.63 14.07 -16.02
N ARG A 140 2.80 13.77 -17.03
CA ARG A 140 2.57 14.60 -18.22
C ARG A 140 1.26 15.39 -18.14
N ALA A 141 0.35 15.00 -17.24
CA ALA A 141 -0.84 15.78 -16.88
C ALA A 141 -0.83 16.17 -15.40
N SER A 142 -1.47 17.28 -15.05
CA SER A 142 -1.56 17.74 -13.65
C SER A 142 -2.17 16.66 -12.76
N ASP A 143 -1.53 16.42 -11.62
CA ASP A 143 -1.90 15.41 -10.60
C ASP A 143 -1.85 13.94 -11.03
N ALA A 144 -1.45 13.60 -12.26
CA ALA A 144 -1.43 12.21 -12.72
C ALA A 144 -0.51 11.32 -11.85
N SER A 145 0.72 11.74 -11.55
CA SER A 145 1.61 10.98 -10.65
C SER A 145 1.08 10.87 -9.22
N LYS A 146 0.42 11.91 -8.70
CA LYS A 146 -0.19 11.89 -7.36
C LYS A 146 -1.37 10.92 -7.30
N VAL A 147 -2.16 10.84 -8.38
CA VAL A 147 -3.23 9.86 -8.51
C VAL A 147 -2.64 8.46 -8.58
N ALA A 148 -1.61 8.22 -9.39
CA ALA A 148 -0.91 6.92 -9.43
C ALA A 148 -0.39 6.51 -8.05
N LEU A 149 0.21 7.43 -7.29
CA LEU A 149 0.69 7.17 -5.93
C LEU A 149 -0.45 6.86 -4.95
N ALA A 150 -1.57 7.60 -5.02
CA ALA A 150 -2.74 7.30 -4.20
C ALA A 150 -3.30 5.89 -4.49
N TRP A 151 -3.34 5.49 -5.76
CA TRP A 151 -3.73 4.14 -6.17
C TRP A 151 -2.75 3.07 -5.68
N LEU A 152 -1.44 3.34 -5.74
CA LEU A 152 -0.43 2.47 -5.13
C LEU A 152 -0.68 2.31 -3.63
N VAL A 153 -0.79 3.40 -2.87
CA VAL A 153 -1.01 3.34 -1.42
C VAL A 153 -2.28 2.55 -1.08
N ALA A 154 -3.38 2.79 -1.80
CA ALA A 154 -4.62 2.03 -1.63
C ALA A 154 -4.42 0.53 -1.86
N ARG A 155 -3.69 0.17 -2.92
CA ARG A 155 -3.35 -1.22 -3.24
C ARG A 155 -2.50 -1.86 -2.16
N LEU A 156 -1.50 -1.15 -1.65
CA LEU A 156 -0.63 -1.62 -0.57
C LEU A 156 -1.42 -1.81 0.75
N ILE A 157 -2.35 -0.92 1.08
CA ILE A 157 -3.24 -1.06 2.25
C ILE A 157 -4.16 -2.28 2.09
N VAL A 158 -4.80 -2.44 0.93
CA VAL A 158 -5.71 -3.57 0.66
C VAL A 158 -4.97 -4.89 0.64
N GLY A 159 -3.77 -4.92 0.05
CA GLY A 159 -2.85 -6.05 0.15
C GLY A 159 -2.41 -6.29 1.59
N GLY A 160 -2.25 -5.26 2.42
CA GLY A 160 -1.74 -5.41 3.78
C GLY A 160 -0.21 -5.39 3.85
N TYR A 161 0.43 -4.78 2.85
CA TYR A 161 1.84 -4.39 2.88
C TYR A 161 2.11 -3.51 4.10
N LYS A 162 3.38 -3.46 4.51
CA LYS A 162 3.85 -2.80 5.73
C LYS A 162 4.80 -1.65 5.47
N LEU A 163 5.39 -1.60 4.28
CA LEU A 163 6.42 -0.63 3.94
C LEU A 163 6.29 -0.19 2.49
N LEU A 164 6.21 1.13 2.29
CA LEU A 164 6.43 1.77 1.00
C LEU A 164 7.72 2.58 1.10
N ASP A 165 8.77 2.07 0.44
CA ASP A 165 10.07 2.72 0.33
C ASP A 165 10.05 3.73 -0.82
N CYS A 166 10.65 4.89 -0.59
CA CYS A 166 10.76 5.98 -1.56
C CYS A 166 12.21 6.44 -1.75
N GLN A 167 13.18 5.66 -1.25
CA GLN A 167 14.62 5.91 -1.31
C GLN A 167 15.04 7.27 -0.75
N PHE A 168 14.94 8.32 -1.55
CA PHE A 168 15.34 9.69 -1.21
C PHE A 168 14.15 10.62 -1.01
N MET A 169 14.28 11.54 -0.06
CA MET A 169 13.26 12.55 0.17
C MET A 169 13.24 13.56 -0.98
N THR A 170 12.03 13.97 -1.37
CA THR A 170 11.80 15.09 -2.29
C THR A 170 10.66 15.95 -1.76
N ASP A 171 10.61 17.23 -2.13
CA ASP A 171 9.51 18.12 -1.75
C ASP A 171 8.15 17.57 -2.20
N HIS A 172 8.12 16.88 -3.34
CA HIS A 172 6.93 16.22 -3.86
C HIS A 172 6.43 15.13 -2.89
N LEU A 173 7.31 14.22 -2.50
CA LEU A 173 6.99 13.12 -1.57
C LEU A 173 6.66 13.64 -0.16
N ALA A 174 7.42 14.62 0.32
CA ALA A 174 7.15 15.27 1.60
C ALA A 174 5.74 15.86 1.66
N SER A 175 5.30 16.52 0.58
CA SER A 175 3.94 17.07 0.48
C SER A 175 2.83 16.01 0.51
N LEU A 176 3.18 14.75 0.25
CA LEU A 176 2.30 13.59 0.25
C LEU A 176 2.42 12.75 1.54
N GLY A 177 3.19 13.22 2.52
CA GLY A 177 3.33 12.58 3.83
C GLY A 177 4.53 11.66 4.00
N ALA A 178 5.48 11.66 3.04
CA ALA A 178 6.72 10.91 3.21
C ALA A 178 7.54 11.48 4.37
N ILE A 179 8.25 10.60 5.06
CA ILE A 179 9.14 10.94 6.18
C ILE A 179 10.52 10.35 5.95
N GLU A 180 11.54 10.96 6.54
CA GLU A 180 12.88 10.40 6.60
C GLU A 180 13.07 9.59 7.89
N ILE A 181 13.70 8.42 7.76
CA ILE A 181 14.09 7.56 8.87
C ILE A 181 15.56 7.17 8.75
N SER A 182 16.18 6.76 9.86
CA SER A 182 17.54 6.21 9.81
C SER A 182 17.57 4.90 9.01
N GLN A 183 18.71 4.60 8.40
CA GLN A 183 18.94 3.32 7.74
C GLN A 183 18.64 2.12 8.66
N GLU A 184 19.04 2.19 9.94
CA GLU A 184 18.78 1.12 10.91
C GLU A 184 17.27 0.84 11.09
N GLU A 185 16.46 1.90 11.24
CA GLU A 185 15.01 1.77 11.37
C GLU A 185 14.39 1.29 10.04
N TYR A 186 14.90 1.72 8.89
CA TYR A 186 14.48 1.21 7.59
C TYR A 186 14.70 -0.29 7.46
N ILE A 187 15.93 -0.78 7.71
CA ILE A 187 16.27 -2.20 7.62
C ILE A 187 15.43 -3.03 8.59
N LYS A 188 15.15 -2.52 9.79
CA LYS A 188 14.25 -3.17 10.76
C LYS A 188 12.83 -3.34 10.20
N ARG A 189 12.26 -2.28 9.59
CA ARG A 189 10.93 -2.34 8.97
C ARG A 189 10.90 -3.26 7.75
N LEU A 190 11.93 -3.20 6.91
CA LEU A 190 12.08 -4.03 5.71
C LEU A 190 12.13 -5.52 6.08
N ARG A 191 12.92 -5.91 7.09
CA ARG A 191 12.95 -7.29 7.59
C ARG A 191 11.60 -7.73 8.15
N ALA A 192 10.92 -6.87 8.91
CA ALA A 192 9.60 -7.18 9.43
C ALA A 192 8.55 -7.38 8.32
N ALA A 193 8.64 -6.60 7.24
CA ALA A 193 7.77 -6.73 6.08
C ALA A 193 8.03 -8.00 5.25
N GLN A 194 9.28 -8.50 5.23
CA GLN A 194 9.64 -9.75 4.57
C GLN A 194 9.23 -11.01 5.35
N MET A 195 8.99 -10.90 6.65
CA MET A 195 8.54 -12.03 7.45
C MET A 195 7.09 -12.38 7.13
N PRO A 196 6.75 -13.67 6.96
CA PRO A 196 5.36 -14.07 6.78
C PRO A 196 4.53 -13.67 8.02
N TYR A 197 3.41 -12.98 7.80
CA TYR A 197 2.55 -12.46 8.86
C TYR A 197 1.39 -13.42 9.19
N SER A 198 1.01 -13.43 10.46
CA SER A 198 -0.22 -14.06 10.97
C SER A 198 -1.34 -13.00 10.98
N PRO A 199 -2.41 -13.13 10.19
CA PRO A 199 -3.38 -12.07 9.96
C PRO A 199 -4.26 -11.80 11.18
N VAL A 200 -3.84 -10.92 12.09
CA VAL A 200 -4.72 -10.43 13.18
C VAL A 200 -5.81 -9.48 12.63
N PHE A 201 -5.60 -8.90 11.44
CA PHE A 201 -6.51 -7.91 10.84
C PHE A 201 -7.60 -8.49 9.92
N ALA A 202 -7.62 -9.80 9.66
CA ALA A 202 -8.67 -10.42 8.84
C ALA A 202 -10.02 -10.54 9.58
N GLU A 203 -10.03 -10.57 10.92
CA GLU A 203 -11.26 -10.76 11.73
C GLU A 203 -12.07 -9.47 11.97
N ILE A 204 -11.47 -8.28 11.78
CA ILE A 204 -12.17 -7.02 12.07
C ILE A 204 -13.23 -6.68 11.01
N ARG A 205 -13.13 -7.22 9.78
CA ARG A 205 -14.14 -7.01 8.72
C ARG A 205 -15.30 -8.01 8.73
N SER A 206 -15.15 -9.18 9.33
CA SER A 206 -16.29 -10.13 9.48
C SER A 206 -17.23 -9.72 10.63
N SER A 207 -16.74 -8.90 11.56
CA SER A 207 -17.45 -8.54 12.79
C SER A 207 -18.40 -7.34 12.66
N SER A 208 -18.33 -6.55 11.57
CA SER A 208 -19.15 -5.35 11.37
C SER A 208 -20.41 -5.56 10.53
N VAL A 209 -20.71 -6.80 10.11
CA VAL A 209 -22.01 -7.20 9.53
C VAL A 209 -22.64 -8.25 10.43
N SER A 210 -23.03 -7.84 11.63
CA SER A 210 -24.02 -8.56 12.43
C SER A 210 -25.06 -7.55 12.88
N THR A 211 -26.15 -7.53 12.12
CA THR A 211 -27.40 -6.80 12.33
C THR A 211 -27.81 -6.75 13.80
N ALA A 212 -27.75 -5.55 14.38
CA ALA A 212 -28.53 -5.21 15.56
C ALA A 212 -29.94 -4.81 15.10
N SER A 213 -30.94 -5.66 15.38
CA SER A 213 -32.18 -5.28 16.08
C SER A 213 -33.31 -6.26 15.75
N GLY A 214 -33.77 -6.99 16.77
CA GLY A 214 -34.99 -7.78 16.65
C GLY A 214 -35.21 -8.86 17.70
N ALA A 215 -35.21 -8.52 19.00
CA ALA A 215 -35.96 -9.30 19.99
C ALA A 215 -36.15 -8.52 21.29
N ALA A 216 -37.36 -7.98 21.47
CA ALA A 216 -37.86 -7.60 22.79
C ALA A 216 -37.83 -8.83 23.71
N ARG A 217 -37.19 -8.71 24.88
CA ARG A 217 -37.34 -9.67 25.97
C ARG A 217 -38.07 -9.01 27.13
N GLY A 218 -39.15 -9.69 27.52
CA GLY A 218 -40.09 -9.29 28.55
C GLY A 218 -39.51 -9.27 29.95
N ALA A 219 -40.32 -8.66 30.81
CA ALA A 219 -40.13 -8.46 32.23
C ALA A 219 -39.91 -9.75 33.04
N VAL A 220 -39.13 -9.63 34.11
CA VAL A 220 -39.43 -10.28 35.41
C VAL A 220 -38.91 -9.38 36.52
N SER A 221 -39.80 -9.14 37.50
CA SER A 221 -39.60 -8.41 38.74
C SER A 221 -39.12 -9.33 39.89
N GLY A 222 -38.51 -8.75 40.92
CA GLY A 222 -38.50 -9.31 42.29
C GLY A 222 -37.11 -9.32 42.93
N THR A 223 -36.70 -8.26 43.64
CA THR A 223 -36.79 -8.06 45.11
C THR A 223 -35.98 -9.04 45.97
N GLY A 224 -34.96 -8.52 46.67
CA GLY A 224 -34.30 -9.20 47.80
C GLY A 224 -33.15 -8.38 48.39
N ARG A 225 -33.32 -7.90 49.63
CA ARG A 225 -32.44 -7.00 50.41
C ARG A 225 -31.43 -7.78 51.27
N THR A 226 -30.48 -6.99 51.84
CA THR A 226 -29.67 -7.18 53.08
C THR A 226 -28.32 -7.88 52.92
N ALA A 227 -27.26 -7.67 53.71
CA ALA A 227 -26.69 -6.55 54.48
C ALA A 227 -25.40 -7.10 55.15
N GLY A 228 -24.35 -6.27 55.34
CA GLY A 228 -23.48 -6.33 56.53
C GLY A 228 -22.11 -7.04 56.48
N GLY A 229 -21.12 -6.39 57.12
CA GLY A 229 -19.97 -6.99 57.86
C GLY A 229 -18.66 -7.15 57.07
N GLU A 230 -17.68 -6.24 57.18
CA GLU A 230 -16.64 -6.09 58.23
C GLU A 230 -15.36 -6.96 58.05
N VAL A 231 -14.25 -6.23 57.86
CA VAL A 231 -12.87 -6.35 58.39
C VAL A 231 -12.25 -7.74 58.65
N GLY A 232 -11.06 -7.97 58.08
CA GLY A 232 -10.13 -9.02 58.51
C GLY A 232 -8.76 -8.95 57.85
N THR A 233 -7.77 -8.43 58.58
CA THR A 233 -6.33 -8.48 58.29
C THR A 233 -5.76 -9.90 58.39
N GLY A 234 -4.81 -10.28 57.52
CA GLY A 234 -4.00 -11.49 57.71
C GLY A 234 -3.08 -11.82 56.54
N ALA A 235 -1.78 -11.62 56.72
CA ALA A 235 -0.72 -12.02 55.79
C ALA A 235 -0.57 -13.55 55.73
N THR A 236 -0.15 -14.10 54.58
CA THR A 236 1.03 -15.00 54.43
C THR A 236 1.15 -15.61 53.01
N ARG A 237 2.37 -15.52 52.47
CA ARG A 237 3.07 -16.37 51.49
C ARG A 237 2.25 -17.21 50.48
N GLY A 238 2.34 -16.79 49.21
CA GLY A 238 3.13 -17.51 48.19
C GLY A 238 2.50 -18.72 47.51
N VAL A 239 2.06 -18.54 46.26
CA VAL A 239 2.27 -19.51 45.17
C VAL A 239 2.55 -18.72 43.90
N VAL A 240 3.70 -19.00 43.30
CA VAL A 240 4.10 -18.58 41.95
C VAL A 240 3.25 -19.37 40.97
N GLY A 241 2.35 -18.68 40.27
CA GLY A 241 1.61 -19.22 39.13
C GLY A 241 2.23 -18.68 37.83
N THR A 242 3.15 -19.45 37.25
CA THR A 242 3.68 -19.23 35.90
C THR A 242 2.57 -19.47 34.87
N GLY A 243 1.82 -18.42 34.54
CA GLY A 243 0.93 -18.39 33.39
C GLY A 243 1.71 -18.06 32.12
N SER A 244 2.55 -19.00 31.67
CA SER A 244 3.10 -18.98 30.31
C SER A 244 1.97 -19.28 29.34
N THR A 245 1.28 -18.25 28.84
CA THR A 245 0.43 -18.42 27.66
C THR A 245 1.35 -18.54 26.45
N VAL A 246 1.78 -19.77 26.20
CA VAL A 246 2.35 -20.16 24.91
C VAL A 246 1.28 -19.87 23.85
N PRO A 247 1.53 -18.98 22.87
CA PRO A 247 0.57 -18.79 21.79
C PRO A 247 0.46 -20.09 20.97
N ASP A 248 -0.77 -20.43 20.64
CA ASP A 248 -1.22 -21.64 19.94
C ASP A 248 -0.42 -21.87 18.63
N PRO A 249 0.22 -23.03 18.42
CA PRO A 249 1.12 -23.24 17.29
C PRO A 249 0.34 -23.75 16.07
N ALA A 250 -0.54 -22.95 15.49
CA ALA A 250 -1.18 -23.28 14.21
C ALA A 250 -1.87 -22.11 13.50
N VAL A 251 -1.43 -20.85 13.67
CA VAL A 251 -1.91 -19.81 12.75
C VAL A 251 -1.19 -20.02 11.42
N PRO A 252 -1.88 -20.38 10.32
CA PRO A 252 -1.23 -20.57 9.04
C PRO A 252 -0.58 -19.25 8.64
N LEU A 253 0.73 -19.32 8.39
CA LEU A 253 1.49 -18.24 7.76
C LEU A 253 0.83 -17.99 6.40
N VAL A 254 0.23 -16.82 6.23
CA VAL A 254 -0.39 -16.44 4.96
C VAL A 254 0.72 -16.03 4.01
N SER A 255 0.62 -16.47 2.75
CA SER A 255 1.47 -15.98 1.66
C SER A 255 1.48 -14.45 1.64
N PRO A 256 2.58 -13.82 1.22
CA PRO A 256 2.61 -12.37 1.08
C PRO A 256 1.43 -11.90 0.21
N PRO A 257 0.92 -10.70 0.48
CA PRO A 257 -0.25 -10.23 -0.22
C PRO A 257 0.05 -9.99 -1.69
N SER A 258 -0.86 -10.40 -2.58
CA SER A 258 -0.68 -10.12 -4.00
C SER A 258 -0.87 -8.63 -4.26
N PHE A 259 0.05 -8.02 -5.01
CA PHE A 259 -0.10 -6.66 -5.55
C PHE A 259 -1.46 -6.47 -6.24
N SER A 260 -1.95 -7.50 -6.95
CA SER A 260 -3.25 -7.47 -7.65
C SER A 260 -4.50 -7.43 -6.75
N ALA A 261 -4.36 -7.47 -5.42
CA ALA A 261 -5.48 -7.59 -4.49
C ALA A 261 -6.57 -6.51 -4.66
N LEU A 262 -6.18 -5.29 -5.03
CA LEU A 262 -7.13 -4.21 -5.29
C LEU A 262 -8.01 -4.49 -6.53
N ASP A 263 -7.48 -5.13 -7.56
CA ASP A 263 -8.20 -5.45 -8.80
C ASP A 263 -9.29 -6.49 -8.56
N GLY A 264 -9.10 -7.38 -7.57
CA GLY A 264 -10.14 -8.30 -7.13
C GLY A 264 -11.21 -7.66 -6.24
N LEU A 265 -10.89 -6.55 -5.58
CA LEU A 265 -11.79 -5.86 -4.64
C LEU A 265 -12.72 -4.87 -5.36
N LEU A 266 -12.21 -4.13 -6.34
CA LEU A 266 -12.98 -3.10 -7.05
C LEU A 266 -14.26 -3.67 -7.73
N PRO A 267 -14.22 -4.77 -8.50
CA PRO A 267 -15.41 -5.32 -9.15
C PRO A 267 -16.46 -5.90 -8.19
N ARG A 268 -16.01 -6.53 -7.08
CA ARG A 268 -16.92 -7.17 -6.10
C ARG A 268 -17.78 -6.16 -5.37
N LEU A 269 -17.23 -4.99 -5.08
CA LEU A 269 -17.98 -3.93 -4.41
C LEU A 269 -19.01 -3.27 -5.33
N GLU A 270 -18.73 -3.19 -6.63
CA GLU A 270 -19.75 -2.79 -7.61
C GLU A 270 -20.91 -3.79 -7.69
N GLU A 271 -20.65 -5.09 -7.49
CA GLU A 271 -21.68 -6.13 -7.45
C GLU A 271 -22.54 -6.09 -6.18
N ASP A 272 -21.93 -5.89 -5.01
CA ASP A 272 -22.64 -5.78 -3.72
C ASP A 272 -23.56 -4.54 -3.68
N GLU A 273 -23.16 -3.43 -4.31
CA GLU A 273 -24.05 -2.28 -4.50
C GLU A 273 -25.25 -2.61 -5.42
N ARG A 274 -25.06 -3.46 -6.44
CA ARG A 274 -26.17 -3.95 -7.28
C ARG A 274 -27.10 -4.92 -6.54
N GLY A 275 -26.58 -5.68 -5.58
CA GLY A 275 -27.33 -6.66 -4.78
C GLY A 275 -28.13 -6.09 -3.60
N SER A 276 -27.77 -4.90 -3.09
CA SER A 276 -28.41 -4.31 -1.90
C SER A 276 -29.54 -3.30 -2.17
N VAL A 277 -29.87 -3.01 -3.43
CA VAL A 277 -30.88 -1.97 -3.76
C VAL A 277 -32.27 -2.58 -3.93
N ALA A 278 -33.01 -2.63 -2.82
CA ALA A 278 -34.46 -2.42 -2.86
C ALA A 278 -34.72 -0.91 -3.05
N SER A 279 -35.15 -0.52 -4.25
CA SER A 279 -35.78 0.75 -4.63
C SER A 279 -35.20 2.05 -4.00
N THR A 280 -34.16 2.62 -4.62
CA THR A 280 -33.90 4.07 -4.57
C THR A 280 -33.49 4.55 -5.98
N PRO A 281 -34.01 5.66 -6.53
CA PRO A 281 -33.71 6.06 -7.89
C PRO A 281 -32.43 6.92 -7.94
N SER A 282 -31.27 6.31 -8.18
CA SER A 282 -30.25 6.77 -9.14
C SER A 282 -29.13 5.73 -9.17
N GLY A 283 -28.97 5.06 -10.32
CA GLY A 283 -27.97 4.00 -10.51
C GLY A 283 -26.59 4.56 -10.82
N ALA A 284 -25.82 4.92 -9.80
CA ALA A 284 -24.39 5.16 -9.92
C ALA A 284 -23.66 4.05 -9.18
N SER A 285 -22.92 3.19 -9.91
CA SER A 285 -21.90 2.37 -9.27
C SER A 285 -20.89 3.29 -8.57
N ALA A 286 -20.41 2.91 -7.39
CA ALA A 286 -19.34 3.63 -6.73
C ALA A 286 -18.11 3.61 -7.63
N SER A 287 -17.73 4.80 -8.11
CA SER A 287 -16.58 4.92 -8.97
C SER A 287 -15.29 4.56 -8.20
N PRO A 288 -14.30 3.89 -8.83
CA PRO A 288 -13.07 3.47 -8.16
C PRO A 288 -12.37 4.59 -7.38
N GLY A 289 -12.35 5.81 -7.94
CA GLY A 289 -11.80 6.98 -7.29
C GLY A 289 -12.53 7.39 -6.00
N LYS A 290 -13.86 7.23 -5.92
CA LYS A 290 -14.60 7.47 -4.67
C LYS A 290 -14.20 6.47 -3.58
N LEU A 291 -14.05 5.20 -3.94
CA LEU A 291 -13.63 4.16 -3.00
C LEU A 291 -12.22 4.42 -2.47
N ILE A 292 -11.26 4.68 -3.37
CA ILE A 292 -9.88 4.99 -2.99
C ILE A 292 -9.84 6.23 -2.12
N SER A 293 -10.58 7.28 -2.50
CA SER A 293 -10.70 8.47 -1.68
C SER A 293 -11.28 8.19 -0.28
N GLN A 294 -12.18 7.23 -0.14
CA GLN A 294 -12.75 6.87 1.15
C GLN A 294 -11.76 6.07 1.98
N LEU A 295 -11.15 5.04 1.39
CA LEU A 295 -10.11 4.22 2.03
C LEU A 295 -8.98 5.11 2.59
N LEU A 296 -8.43 5.99 1.76
CA LEU A 296 -7.32 6.85 2.14
C LEU A 296 -7.70 7.98 3.08
N THR A 297 -8.99 8.29 3.27
CA THR A 297 -9.41 9.28 4.28
C THR A 297 -9.65 8.63 5.66
N GLN A 298 -9.92 7.32 5.71
CA GLN A 298 -10.11 6.59 6.96
C GLN A 298 -8.79 6.25 7.66
N THR A 299 -7.69 6.25 6.90
CA THR A 299 -6.35 5.93 7.39
C THR A 299 -5.52 7.16 7.77
N SER A 300 -5.91 8.37 7.33
CA SER A 300 -5.22 9.65 7.62
C SER A 300 -5.72 10.35 8.89
#